data_AF-A0A959ZIS6-F1
#
_entry.id   AF-A0A959ZIS6-F1
#
_cell.length_a   1.000
_cell.length_b   1.000
_cell.length_c   1.000
_cell.angle_alpha   90.00
_cell.angle_beta   90.00
_cell.angle_gamma   90.00
#
_symmetry.space_group_name_H-M   'P 1'
#
loop_
_entity.id
_entity.type
_entity.pdbx_description
1 polymer ?
#
loop_
_entity_poly.entity_id
_entity_poly.type
_entity_poly.pdbx_seq_one_letter_code
_entity_poly.pdbx_strand_id
1 'polypeptide(L)'
;NITGPEELGLFEVNEAAQLVQSEADPNANIIFGSVVDQSLVDEVRVTVIATGFEGFELLARTPQRVRRRYESRKRVSSEDTDISNLRVGDSDIEVPPFLRD
;
A
#
# COMPACT_ATOMS: atom_id res chain seq x y z
N ASN A 1 5.90 5.84 6.24
CA ASN A 1 5.28 5.67 7.58
C ASN A 1 6.03 4.56 8.29
N ILE A 2 6.47 4.81 9.52
CA ILE A 2 7.23 3.86 10.34
C ILE A 2 6.41 3.63 11.62
N THR A 3 6.01 2.38 11.87
CA THR A 3 5.19 2.01 13.02
C THR A 3 5.97 1.04 13.90
N GLY A 4 5.99 1.28 15.21
CA GLY A 4 6.69 0.42 16.15
C GLY A 4 6.23 0.64 17.59
N PRO A 5 6.84 -0.08 18.54
CA PRO A 5 6.53 0.02 19.96
C PRO A 5 6.90 1.40 20.54
N GLU A 6 6.56 1.65 21.81
CA GLU A 6 6.86 2.91 22.49
C GLU A 6 8.37 3.17 22.63
N GLU A 7 9.14 2.09 22.62
CA GLU A 7 10.60 2.09 22.65
C GLU A 7 11.25 2.46 21.30
N LEU A 8 10.48 2.59 20.21
CA LEU A 8 11.01 3.00 18.92
C LEU A 8 11.45 4.47 18.96
N GLY A 9 12.75 4.68 19.07
CA GLY A 9 13.36 6.00 19.18
C GLY A 9 13.47 6.75 17.87
N LEU A 10 13.82 8.04 17.99
CA LEU A 10 14.05 8.92 16.84
C LEU A 10 15.27 8.46 16.01
N PHE A 11 16.24 7.81 16.65
CA PHE A 11 17.44 7.32 15.97
C PHE A 11 17.08 6.23 14.95
N GLU A 12 16.31 5.23 15.38
CA GLU A 12 15.86 4.11 14.54
C GLU A 12 14.94 4.61 13.42
N VAL A 13 14.03 5.53 13.73
CA VAL A 13 13.17 6.17 12.72
C VAL A 13 14.01 6.92 11.68
N ASN A 14 15.04 7.64 12.12
CA ASN A 14 15.94 8.36 11.22
C ASN A 14 16.80 7.41 10.37
N GLU A 15 17.29 6.30 10.91
CA GLU A 15 18.04 5.29 10.16
C GLU A 15 17.18 4.68 9.04
N ALA A 16 15.96 4.25 9.37
CA ALA A 16 15.02 3.72 8.39
C ALA A 16 14.65 4.76 7.31
N ALA A 17 14.47 6.02 7.71
CA ALA A 17 14.19 7.13 6.80
C ALA A 17 15.36 7.39 5.83
N GLN A 18 16.59 7.40 6.34
CA GLN A 18 17.79 7.61 5.52
C GLN A 18 18.00 6.49 4.51
N LEU A 19 17.73 5.24 4.89
CA LEU A 19 17.81 4.10 3.97
C LEU A 19 16.82 4.26 2.81
N VAL A 20 15.57 4.66 3.08
CA VAL A 20 14.59 4.91 2.00
C VAL A 20 15.05 6.07 1.12
N GLN A 21 15.61 7.13 1.71
CA GLN A 21 16.10 8.28 0.96
C GLN A 21 17.30 7.95 0.07
N SER A 22 18.23 7.10 0.50
CA SER A 22 19.40 6.72 -0.30
C SER A 22 19.07 5.86 -1.50
N GLU A 23 17.99 5.09 -1.41
CA GLU A 23 17.49 4.25 -2.51
C GLU A 23 16.51 5.00 -3.43
N ALA A 24 15.97 6.13 -2.98
CA ALA A 24 15.05 6.96 -3.76
C ALA A 24 15.81 7.87 -4.75
N ASP A 25 15.06 8.47 -5.69
CA ASP A 25 15.61 9.50 -6.56
C ASP A 25 16.11 10.70 -5.72
N PRO A 26 17.30 11.28 -6.00
CA PRO A 26 17.83 12.42 -5.25
C PRO A 26 16.92 13.66 -5.23
N ASN A 27 16.02 13.79 -6.19
CA ASN A 27 15.06 14.90 -6.29
C ASN A 27 13.65 14.51 -5.80
N ALA A 28 13.46 13.29 -5.27
CA ALA A 28 12.18 12.87 -4.74
C ALA A 28 11.79 13.70 -3.52
N ASN A 29 10.55 14.16 -3.49
CA ASN A 29 9.98 14.72 -2.28
C ASN A 29 9.52 13.59 -1.35
N ILE A 30 10.07 13.55 -0.14
CA ILE A 30 9.82 12.46 0.83
C ILE A 30 9.11 13.03 2.06
N ILE A 31 7.99 12.40 2.42
CA ILE A 31 7.21 12.73 3.61
C ILE A 31 7.38 11.61 4.64
N PHE A 32 8.00 11.93 5.77
CA PHE A 32 8.17 11.02 6.88
C PHE A 32 7.02 11.12 7.89
N GLY A 33 6.70 9.99 8.51
CA GLY A 33 5.73 9.91 9.59
C GLY A 33 6.00 8.67 10.43
N SER A 34 5.75 8.78 11.73
CA SER A 34 5.84 7.68 12.68
C SER A 34 4.55 7.53 13.48
N VAL A 35 4.25 6.29 13.86
CA VAL A 35 3.09 5.93 14.70
C VAL A 35 3.56 4.98 15.78
N VAL A 36 3.16 5.23 17.01
CA VAL A 36 3.39 4.30 18.13
C VAL A 36 2.24 3.31 18.18
N ASP A 37 2.56 2.02 18.18
CA ASP A 37 1.62 0.92 18.32
C ASP A 37 2.14 -0.08 19.37
N GLN A 38 1.52 -0.06 20.55
CA GLN A 38 1.89 -0.93 21.69
C GLN A 38 1.55 -2.42 21.47
N SER A 39 0.81 -2.75 20.41
CA SER A 39 0.57 -4.16 20.04
C SER A 39 1.79 -4.78 19.36
N LEU A 40 2.68 -3.95 18.80
CA LEU A 40 3.99 -4.36 18.34
C LEU A 40 4.92 -4.40 19.56
N VAL A 41 5.73 -5.47 19.65
CA VAL A 41 6.63 -5.67 20.81
C VAL A 41 8.07 -5.47 20.37
N ASP A 42 8.57 -6.37 19.53
CA ASP A 42 9.94 -6.34 19.01
C ASP A 42 9.92 -6.28 17.47
N GLU A 43 8.90 -5.59 16.94
CA GLU A 43 8.65 -5.50 15.50
C GLU A 43 8.44 -4.05 15.08
N VAL A 44 8.99 -3.72 13.92
CA VAL A 44 8.80 -2.43 13.28
C VAL A 44 8.21 -2.67 11.90
N ARG A 45 7.14 -1.96 11.57
CA ARG A 45 6.52 -1.99 10.26
C ARG A 45 6.83 -0.71 9.50
N VAL A 46 7.50 -0.84 8.36
CA VAL A 46 7.74 0.28 7.44
C VAL A 46 6.79 0.16 6.26
N THR A 47 6.04 1.23 6.02
CA THR A 47 5.16 1.36 4.85
C THR A 47 5.65 2.49 3.97
N VAL A 48 5.94 2.18 2.71
CA VAL A 48 6.39 3.14 1.69
C VAL A 48 5.35 3.20 0.59
N ILE A 49 4.93 4.42 0.24
CA ILE A 49 4.07 4.70 -0.91
C ILE A 49 4.89 5.56 -1.85
N ALA A 50 5.24 5.01 -3.00
CA ALA A 50 6.08 5.69 -3.99
C ALA A 50 5.25 5.98 -5.24
N THR A 51 5.23 7.24 -5.65
CA THR A 51 4.43 7.75 -6.78
C THR A 51 5.31 8.66 -7.65
N GLY A 52 4.80 9.09 -8.81
CA GLY A 52 5.56 9.98 -9.71
C GLY A 52 6.55 9.28 -10.64
N PHE A 53 6.51 7.95 -10.75
CA PHE A 53 7.28 7.21 -11.74
C PHE A 53 6.63 7.30 -13.13
N GLU A 54 7.42 7.68 -14.13
CA GLU A 54 7.01 7.65 -15.52
C GLU A 54 6.88 6.19 -16.02
N GLY A 55 5.82 5.89 -16.79
CA GLY A 55 5.63 4.55 -17.39
C GLY A 55 4.71 3.59 -16.64
N PHE A 56 4.13 3.98 -15.50
CA PHE A 56 3.08 3.18 -14.84
C PHE A 56 1.77 3.08 -15.65
N GLU A 57 1.58 3.94 -16.67
CA GLU A 57 0.44 3.83 -17.57
C GLU A 57 0.38 2.46 -18.28
N LEU A 58 1.52 1.82 -18.58
CA LEU A 58 1.51 0.54 -19.29
C LEU A 58 1.09 -0.64 -18.39
N LEU A 59 1.34 -0.57 -17.08
CA LEU A 59 0.89 -1.58 -16.12
C LEU A 59 -0.53 -1.30 -15.60
N ALA A 60 -0.91 -0.02 -15.47
CA ALA A 60 -2.26 0.38 -15.09
C ALA A 60 -3.30 0.15 -16.21
N ARG A 61 -2.89 0.16 -17.49
CA ARG A 61 -3.78 -0.02 -18.65
C ARG A 61 -4.15 -1.48 -18.98
N THR A 62 -3.74 -2.48 -18.19
CA THR A 62 -4.15 -3.87 -18.43
C THR A 62 -4.93 -4.49 -17.26
N PRO A 63 -6.17 -4.04 -16.97
CA PRO A 63 -7.03 -4.71 -15.99
C PRO A 63 -7.46 -6.13 -16.40
N GLN A 64 -7.12 -6.60 -17.60
CA GLN A 64 -7.65 -7.87 -18.14
C GLN A 64 -6.86 -9.13 -17.80
N ARG A 65 -5.61 -9.07 -17.32
CA ARG A 65 -4.80 -10.30 -17.13
C ARG A 65 -4.69 -10.80 -15.68
N VAL A 66 -4.92 -9.94 -14.68
CA VAL A 66 -4.88 -10.37 -13.27
C VAL A 66 -6.19 -11.07 -12.85
N ARG A 67 -7.35 -10.65 -13.39
CA ARG A 67 -8.65 -11.31 -13.14
C ARG A 67 -8.67 -12.78 -13.59
N ARG A 68 -8.05 -13.11 -14.72
CA ARG A 68 -8.09 -14.48 -15.26
C ARG A 68 -7.36 -15.49 -14.37
N ARG A 69 -6.29 -15.09 -13.67
CA ARG A 69 -5.53 -16.01 -12.79
C ARG A 69 -6.21 -16.24 -11.43
N TYR A 70 -7.00 -15.27 -10.95
CA TYR A 70 -7.85 -15.44 -9.77
C TYR A 70 -9.13 -16.23 -10.06
N GLU A 71 -9.72 -16.09 -11.25
CA GLU A 71 -10.92 -16.85 -11.65
C GLU A 71 -10.64 -18.34 -11.92
N SER A 72 -9.46 -18.70 -12.46
CA SER A 72 -9.08 -20.11 -12.64
C SER A 72 -8.82 -20.85 -11.33
N ARG A 73 -8.50 -20.11 -10.25
CA ARG A 73 -8.24 -20.70 -8.93
C ARG A 73 -9.52 -20.84 -8.08
N LYS A 74 -10.62 -20.18 -8.49
CA LYS A 74 -11.92 -20.25 -7.80
C LYS A 74 -12.87 -21.32 -8.36
N ARG A 75 -12.44 -22.09 -9.37
CA ARG A 75 -13.22 -23.25 -9.87
C ARG A 75 -12.99 -24.54 -9.09
N VAL A 76 -12.21 -24.52 -8.01
CA VAL A 76 -12.04 -25.65 -7.09
C VAL A 76 -12.42 -25.19 -5.68
N SER A 77 -13.72 -25.05 -5.44
CA SER A 77 -14.39 -25.18 -4.13
C SER A 77 -15.85 -24.81 -4.35
N SER A 78 -16.64 -25.78 -4.79
CA SER A 78 -18.07 -25.78 -4.56
C SER A 78 -18.28 -26.08 -3.08
N GLU A 79 -18.59 -25.07 -2.27
CA GLU A 79 -19.59 -25.11 -1.19
C GLU A 79 -19.55 -23.79 -0.40
N ASP A 80 -20.73 -23.16 -0.32
CA ASP A 80 -21.18 -22.11 0.61
C ASP A 80 -20.42 -20.78 0.69
N THR A 81 -20.93 -19.76 -0.02
CA THR A 81 -21.55 -18.55 0.57
C THR A 81 -22.02 -17.64 -0.57
N ASP A 82 -23.25 -17.17 -0.46
CA ASP A 82 -23.96 -16.30 -1.42
C ASP A 82 -23.24 -14.94 -1.57
N ILE A 83 -22.46 -14.74 -2.64
CA ILE A 83 -21.73 -13.50 -2.96
C ILE A 83 -22.49 -12.62 -3.96
N SER A 84 -23.79 -12.82 -4.10
CA SER A 84 -24.59 -12.28 -5.20
C SER A 84 -24.78 -10.74 -5.20
N ASN A 85 -24.32 -10.00 -4.17
CA ASN A 85 -24.60 -8.56 -4.05
C ASN A 85 -23.41 -7.60 -3.81
N LEU A 86 -22.15 -7.98 -4.04
CA LEU A 86 -21.02 -7.02 -4.00
C LEU A 86 -20.49 -6.71 -5.41
N ARG A 87 -21.34 -6.09 -6.23
CA ARG A 87 -20.85 -5.28 -7.36
C ARG A 87 -20.60 -3.88 -6.83
N VAL A 88 -19.42 -3.65 -6.25
CA VAL A 88 -18.96 -2.27 -6.01
C VAL A 88 -18.64 -1.69 -7.39
N GLY A 89 -19.44 -0.71 -7.82
CA GLY A 89 -19.18 0.00 -9.06
C GLY A 89 -17.96 0.89 -8.88
N ASP A 90 -17.21 1.11 -9.96
CA ASP A 90 -16.09 2.06 -9.99
C ASP A 90 -16.53 3.51 -9.64
N SER A 91 -17.85 3.77 -9.68
CA SER A 91 -18.50 5.02 -9.28
C SER A 91 -18.69 5.22 -7.78
N ASP A 92 -18.50 4.17 -6.96
CA ASP A 92 -18.79 4.21 -5.52
C ASP A 92 -17.55 4.52 -4.66
N ILE A 93 -16.39 4.68 -5.30
CA ILE A 93 -15.13 5.00 -4.62
C ILE A 93 -15.00 6.52 -4.53
N GLU A 94 -15.37 7.08 -3.38
CA GLU A 94 -15.22 8.50 -3.13
C GLU A 94 -13.74 8.86 -2.90
N VAL A 95 -13.16 9.64 -3.82
CA VAL A 95 -11.78 10.10 -3.71
C VAL A 95 -11.71 11.27 -2.71
N PRO A 96 -10.86 11.18 -1.66
CA PRO A 96 -10.68 12.25 -0.68
C PRO A 96 -10.24 13.58 -1.31
N PRO A 97 -10.62 14.74 -0.74
CA PRO A 97 -10.33 16.05 -1.31
C PRO A 97 -8.85 16.33 -1.59
N PHE A 98 -7.93 15.77 -0.79
CA PHE A 98 -6.48 15.99 -0.94
C PHE A 98 -5.84 15.21 -2.12
N LEU A 99 -6.59 14.34 -2.81
CA LEU A 99 -6.14 13.59 -4.00
C LEU A 99 -6.79 14.11 -5.29
N ARG A 100 -7.50 15.25 -5.24
CA ARG A 100 -8.25 15.80 -6.38
C ARG A 100 -7.44 16.77 -7.26
N ASP A 101 -6.24 17.14 -6.84
CA ASP A 101 -5.33 18.07 -7.54
C ASP A 101 -4.06 17.37 -8.02
#